data_AF-A0A7C0WA13-F1
#
_entry.id   AF-A0A7C0WA13-F1
#
_cell.length_a   1.000
_cell.length_b   1.000
_cell.length_c   1.000
_cell.angle_alpha   90.00
_cell.angle_beta   90.00
_cell.angle_gamma   90.00
#
_symmetry.space_group_name_H-M   'P 1'
#
loop_
_entity.id
_entity.type
_entity.pdbx_description
1 polymer ?
#
loop_
_entity_poly.entity_id
_entity_poly.type
_entity_poly.pdbx_seq_one_letter_code
_entity_poly.pdbx_strand_id
1 'polypeptide(L)'
;MRESNIIDNNGYAMHVTAADDNAAVIDAVNNWWGTIDSVTIESMVFHLADSFSCPTVDFIPFADGPFDILDNGTVVIEEDDPDILPSDFVLRPNYPNPFNASTRIGFSLNAAADVKLVVYNITGQKIALLAGGRYRAGNYSVQWDGRMLSGEDAPSGIYFYRLTAGEYSGCRKMLYLK
;
A
#
# COMPACT_ATOMS: atom_id res chain seq x y z
N MET A 1 -0.20 28.64 -16.77
CA MET A 1 -0.25 27.20 -17.08
C MET A 1 0.20 26.50 -15.81
N ARG A 2 -0.63 25.66 -15.20
CA ARG A 2 -0.21 24.84 -14.07
C ARG A 2 0.44 23.61 -14.68
N GLU A 3 1.75 23.48 -14.53
CA GLU A 3 2.48 22.28 -14.90
C GLU A 3 2.05 21.15 -13.96
N SER A 4 2.06 19.91 -14.46
CA SER A 4 1.69 18.73 -13.70
C SER A 4 2.60 18.62 -12.48
N ASN A 5 2.08 18.96 -11.29
CA ASN A 5 2.81 19.00 -10.01
C ASN A 5 3.41 17.65 -9.56
N ILE A 6 3.24 16.58 -10.35
CA ILE A 6 3.84 15.27 -10.09
C ILE A 6 5.32 15.24 -10.52
N ILE A 7 5.73 16.03 -11.52
CA ILE A 7 7.08 15.92 -12.09
C ILE A 7 8.11 16.76 -11.29
N ASP A 8 7.64 17.78 -10.56
CA ASP A 8 8.49 18.74 -9.82
C ASP A 8 8.42 18.61 -8.29
N ASN A 9 7.72 17.61 -7.75
CA ASN A 9 7.62 17.42 -6.30
C ASN A 9 8.88 16.71 -5.74
N ASN A 10 10.03 17.36 -5.88
CA ASN A 10 11.34 16.94 -5.35
C ASN A 10 11.41 16.84 -3.81
N GLY A 11 10.30 17.11 -3.09
CA GLY A 11 10.22 17.03 -1.64
C GLY A 11 9.83 15.66 -1.08
N TYR A 12 9.24 14.80 -1.92
CA TYR A 12 8.83 13.44 -1.56
C TYR A 12 9.40 12.51 -2.62
N ALA A 13 10.02 11.40 -2.23
CA ALA A 13 10.67 10.46 -3.14
C ALA A 13 9.62 9.74 -4.02
N MET A 14 9.03 10.45 -4.98
CA MET A 14 8.01 9.94 -5.88
C MET A 14 8.70 9.18 -7.01
N HIS A 15 8.35 7.90 -7.15
CA HIS A 15 8.76 7.10 -8.28
C HIS A 15 7.71 7.29 -9.38
N VAL A 16 8.11 7.81 -10.54
CA VAL A 16 7.27 7.94 -11.74
C VAL A 16 7.93 7.12 -12.82
N THR A 17 7.33 6.00 -13.22
CA THR A 17 7.99 5.04 -14.14
C THR A 17 7.66 5.27 -15.61
N ALA A 18 6.98 6.35 -15.96
CA ALA A 18 6.81 6.74 -17.36
C ALA A 18 6.65 8.25 -17.50
N ALA A 19 7.76 8.98 -17.43
CA ALA A 19 7.86 10.31 -18.04
C ALA A 19 8.30 10.16 -19.50
N ASP A 20 7.52 9.42 -20.28
CA ASP A 20 7.62 9.54 -21.74
C ASP A 20 6.59 10.61 -22.11
N ASP A 21 6.97 11.66 -22.84
CA ASP A 21 6.11 12.83 -23.11
C ASP A 21 4.81 12.49 -23.90
N ASN A 22 4.63 11.23 -24.28
CA ASN A 22 3.45 10.65 -24.92
C ASN A 22 2.66 9.63 -24.05
N ALA A 23 3.05 9.42 -22.80
CA ALA A 23 2.37 8.47 -21.93
C ALA A 23 0.98 9.00 -21.52
N ALA A 24 -0.08 8.36 -22.02
CA ALA A 24 -1.46 8.69 -21.68
C ALA A 24 -1.80 8.44 -20.19
N VAL A 25 -0.94 7.69 -19.48
CA VAL A 25 -1.09 7.33 -18.07
C VAL A 25 0.23 7.54 -17.34
N ILE A 26 0.20 8.32 -16.26
CA ILE A 26 1.28 8.48 -15.29
C ILE A 26 1.08 7.43 -14.20
N ASP A 27 2.08 6.57 -14.00
CA ASP A 27 2.12 5.61 -12.90
C ASP A 27 2.76 6.27 -11.66
N ALA A 28 1.95 6.47 -10.63
CA ALA A 28 2.33 7.05 -9.34
C ALA A 28 1.87 6.17 -8.17
N VAL A 29 1.67 4.88 -8.41
CA VAL A 29 1.30 3.91 -7.37
C VAL A 29 2.44 3.77 -6.35
N ASN A 30 2.08 3.42 -5.12
CA ASN A 30 2.96 3.27 -3.97
C ASN A 30 3.76 4.54 -3.60
N ASN A 31 3.41 5.71 -4.14
CA ASN A 31 4.00 6.96 -3.71
C ASN A 31 3.42 7.41 -2.36
N TRP A 32 4.27 8.01 -1.52
CA TRP A 32 3.82 8.71 -0.32
C TRP A 32 3.42 10.14 -0.66
N TRP A 33 2.15 10.46 -0.43
CA TRP A 33 1.56 11.76 -0.77
C TRP A 33 1.47 12.71 0.43
N GLY A 34 2.12 12.38 1.55
CA GLY A 34 1.99 13.15 2.80
C GLY A 34 0.72 12.88 3.60
N THR A 35 -0.17 12.02 3.09
CA THR A 35 -1.45 11.64 3.71
C THR A 35 -1.87 10.25 3.26
N ILE A 36 -2.74 9.60 4.04
CA ILE A 36 -3.41 8.34 3.69
C ILE A 36 -4.87 8.55 3.23
N ASP A 37 -5.35 9.79 3.21
CA ASP A 37 -6.70 10.10 2.76
C ASP A 37 -6.74 10.18 1.23
N SER A 38 -7.33 9.16 0.59
CA SER A 38 -7.42 9.07 -0.87
C SER A 38 -8.10 10.26 -1.53
N VAL A 39 -9.04 10.93 -0.83
CA VAL A 39 -9.71 12.13 -1.35
C VAL A 39 -8.76 13.32 -1.36
N THR A 40 -7.95 13.47 -0.31
CA THR A 40 -6.90 14.48 -0.25
C THR A 40 -5.82 14.22 -1.30
N ILE A 41 -5.46 12.95 -1.53
CA ILE A 41 -4.48 12.58 -2.58
C ILE A 41 -5.03 12.90 -3.97
N GLU A 42 -6.28 12.55 -4.28
CA GLU A 42 -6.93 12.90 -5.56
C GLU A 42 -6.88 14.42 -5.78
N SER A 43 -7.09 15.20 -4.71
CA SER A 43 -7.03 16.67 -4.77
C SER A 43 -5.62 17.24 -5.01
N MET A 44 -4.58 16.45 -4.76
CA MET A 44 -3.17 16.81 -4.99
C MET A 44 -2.70 16.44 -6.40
N VAL A 45 -3.40 15.53 -7.05
CA VAL A 45 -3.13 15.03 -8.39
C VAL A 45 -3.82 15.93 -9.42
N PHE A 46 -3.11 16.31 -10.49
CA PHE A 46 -3.72 17.03 -11.62
C PHE A 46 -3.73 16.09 -12.84
N HIS A 47 -4.92 15.66 -13.26
CA HIS A 47 -5.07 14.55 -14.20
C HIS A 47 -6.25 14.75 -15.17
N LEU A 48 -6.56 13.72 -15.95
CA LEU A 48 -7.65 13.73 -16.94
C LEU A 48 -9.00 14.20 -16.37
N ALA A 49 -9.27 13.97 -15.09
CA ALA A 49 -10.51 14.43 -14.44
C ALA A 49 -10.59 15.97 -14.32
N ASP A 50 -9.45 16.67 -14.26
CA ASP A 50 -9.38 18.12 -14.19
C ASP A 50 -9.32 18.79 -15.57
N SER A 51 -8.61 18.16 -16.53
CA SER A 51 -8.51 18.65 -17.90
C SER A 51 -8.25 17.51 -18.88
N PHE A 52 -8.98 17.51 -20.01
CA PHE A 52 -8.80 16.53 -21.09
C PHE A 52 -7.41 16.57 -21.75
N SER A 53 -6.63 17.63 -21.51
CA SER A 53 -5.25 17.76 -21.98
C SER A 53 -4.22 17.11 -21.05
N CYS A 54 -4.65 16.60 -19.89
CA CYS A 54 -3.78 16.01 -18.88
C CYS A 54 -3.80 14.49 -18.98
N PRO A 55 -2.67 13.82 -18.65
CA PRO A 55 -2.62 12.37 -18.60
C PRO A 55 -3.48 11.85 -17.43
N THR A 56 -3.89 10.58 -17.52
CA THR A 56 -4.51 9.90 -16.39
C THR A 56 -3.43 9.59 -15.37
N VAL A 57 -3.69 9.78 -14.07
CA VAL A 57 -2.71 9.43 -13.03
C VAL A 57 -3.27 8.26 -12.24
N ASP A 58 -2.51 7.17 -12.16
CA ASP A 58 -2.82 6.03 -11.31
C ASP A 58 -1.97 6.11 -10.04
N PHE A 59 -2.59 6.42 -8.90
CA PHE A 59 -1.92 6.59 -7.61
C PHE A 59 -2.42 5.58 -6.57
N ILE A 60 -3.27 4.63 -6.97
CA ILE A 60 -3.85 3.63 -6.08
C ILE A 60 -3.25 2.26 -6.39
N PRO A 61 -2.66 1.56 -5.40
CA PRO A 61 -2.52 1.96 -4.00
C PRO A 61 -1.49 3.07 -3.79
N PHE A 62 -1.60 3.83 -2.70
CA PHE A 62 -0.60 4.81 -2.25
C PHE A 62 0.08 4.32 -0.96
N ALA A 63 1.26 4.85 -0.64
CA ALA A 63 1.99 4.48 0.59
C ALA A 63 1.30 5.03 1.85
N ASP A 64 1.55 4.39 3.00
CA ASP A 64 0.98 4.79 4.30
C ASP A 64 1.88 5.75 5.12
N GLY A 65 3.08 6.08 4.64
CA GLY A 65 3.99 6.99 5.34
C GLY A 65 5.31 7.31 4.60
N PRO A 66 6.10 8.28 5.11
CA PRO A 66 7.33 8.77 4.48
C PRO A 66 8.54 7.82 4.57
N PHE A 67 8.46 6.73 5.33
CA PHE A 67 9.57 5.83 5.63
C PHE A 67 9.32 4.38 5.17
N ASP A 68 9.09 4.18 3.87
CA ASP A 68 9.23 2.85 3.27
C ASP A 68 10.62 2.59 2.64
N ILE A 69 11.62 3.38 3.05
CA ILE A 69 13.03 3.11 2.75
C ILE A 69 13.83 3.28 4.05
N LEU A 70 14.20 2.19 4.75
CA LEU A 70 15.32 2.20 5.68
C LEU A 70 16.04 0.83 5.73
N ASP A 71 17.08 0.72 4.91
CA ASP A 71 18.47 0.43 5.29
C ASP A 71 18.76 -0.62 6.39
N ASN A 72 19.14 -1.83 5.93
CA ASN A 72 20.12 -2.69 6.62
C ASN A 72 20.93 -3.53 5.59
N GLY A 73 21.85 -2.88 4.86
CA GLY A 73 23.20 -3.44 4.61
C GLY A 73 23.42 -4.85 4.03
N THR A 74 22.53 -5.43 3.24
CA THR A 74 22.91 -6.48 2.27
C THR A 74 22.03 -6.36 1.04
N VAL A 75 22.55 -5.66 0.04
CA VAL A 75 22.00 -5.70 -1.30
C VAL A 75 22.38 -7.08 -1.88
N VAL A 76 21.47 -8.03 -1.79
CA VAL A 76 21.40 -9.06 -2.83
C VAL A 76 20.70 -8.36 -3.98
N ILE A 77 21.47 -7.86 -4.94
CA ILE A 77 20.91 -7.54 -6.26
C ILE A 77 20.62 -8.92 -6.85
N GLU A 78 19.47 -9.50 -6.53
CA GLU A 78 18.81 -10.25 -7.59
C GLU A 78 18.25 -9.13 -8.47
N GLU A 79 18.76 -9.05 -9.69
CA GLU A 79 18.16 -8.22 -10.72
C GLU A 79 16.70 -8.66 -10.83
N ASP A 80 15.81 -7.99 -10.11
CA ASP A 80 14.36 -8.16 -10.26
C ASP A 80 14.04 -7.54 -11.61
N ASP A 81 14.15 -8.39 -12.63
CA ASP A 81 13.55 -8.21 -13.93
C ASP A 81 12.08 -7.79 -13.67
N PRO A 82 11.63 -6.61 -14.15
CA PRO A 82 10.27 -6.13 -13.95
C PRO A 82 9.17 -7.09 -14.46
N ASP A 83 9.55 -8.19 -15.11
CA ASP A 83 8.67 -9.25 -15.61
C ASP A 83 8.43 -10.44 -14.65
N ILE A 84 9.05 -10.50 -13.46
CA ILE A 84 8.78 -11.60 -12.51
C ILE A 84 7.57 -11.26 -11.64
N LEU A 85 6.39 -11.44 -12.23
CA LEU A 85 5.14 -11.46 -11.46
C LEU A 85 5.21 -12.55 -10.38
N PRO A 86 4.70 -12.29 -9.16
CA PRO A 86 4.53 -13.33 -8.16
C PRO A 86 3.76 -14.50 -8.76
N SER A 87 4.18 -15.73 -8.52
CA SER A 87 3.51 -16.91 -9.10
C SER A 87 2.11 -17.12 -8.50
N ASP A 88 1.93 -16.74 -7.23
CA ASP A 88 0.73 -17.00 -6.44
C ASP A 88 0.28 -15.80 -5.61
N PHE A 89 -1.01 -15.78 -5.26
CA PHE A 89 -1.53 -14.95 -4.18
C PHE A 89 -0.97 -15.45 -2.84
N VAL A 90 -0.22 -14.61 -2.13
CA VAL A 90 0.43 -15.00 -0.86
C VAL A 90 0.22 -13.94 0.20
N LEU A 91 -0.23 -14.34 1.39
CA LEU A 91 -0.21 -13.51 2.59
C LEU A 91 1.01 -13.88 3.45
N ARG A 92 1.91 -12.92 3.67
CA ARG A 92 3.15 -13.11 4.43
C ARG A 92 2.89 -12.92 5.94
N PRO A 93 3.71 -13.53 6.82
CA PRO A 93 3.69 -13.23 8.25
C PRO A 93 3.99 -11.74 8.47
N ASN A 94 3.38 -11.17 9.51
CA ASN A 94 3.65 -9.80 9.91
C ASN A 94 5.00 -9.73 10.66
N TYR A 95 5.74 -8.63 10.46
CA TYR A 95 7.00 -8.38 11.16
C TYR A 95 7.09 -6.92 11.61
N PRO A 96 7.48 -6.66 12.88
CA PRO A 96 7.74 -7.63 13.95
C PRO A 96 6.48 -8.35 14.46
N ASN A 97 6.64 -9.52 15.08
CA ASN A 97 5.60 -10.24 15.82
C ASN A 97 6.25 -11.07 16.94
N PRO A 98 6.00 -10.79 18.23
CA PRO A 98 5.12 -9.74 18.76
C PRO A 98 5.60 -8.34 18.39
N PHE A 99 4.69 -7.38 18.32
CA PHE A 99 5.05 -5.99 18.02
C PHE A 99 4.59 -5.02 19.10
N ASN A 100 5.36 -3.94 19.27
CA ASN A 100 5.02 -2.75 20.04
C ASN A 100 5.00 -1.56 19.08
N ALA A 101 3.99 -0.70 19.21
CA ALA A 101 3.64 0.41 18.31
C ALA A 101 3.18 0.01 16.90
N SER A 102 3.98 -0.68 16.08
CA SER A 102 3.57 -1.02 14.70
C SER A 102 4.16 -2.31 14.15
N THR A 103 3.50 -2.88 13.14
CA THR A 103 3.94 -4.07 12.40
C THR A 103 3.68 -3.88 10.90
N ARG A 104 4.47 -4.54 10.05
CA ARG A 104 4.24 -4.59 8.60
C ARG A 104 3.64 -5.93 8.20
N ILE A 105 2.67 -5.90 7.30
CA ILE A 105 2.01 -7.07 6.73
C ILE A 105 2.26 -7.06 5.22
N GLY A 106 3.05 -8.03 4.76
CA GLY A 106 3.32 -8.21 3.34
C GLY A 106 2.32 -9.13 2.64
N PHE A 107 2.00 -8.86 1.39
CA PHE A 107 1.28 -9.79 0.51
C PHE A 107 1.71 -9.66 -0.95
N SER A 108 1.48 -10.70 -1.72
CA SER A 108 1.82 -10.80 -3.14
C SER A 108 0.58 -11.16 -3.94
N LEU A 109 0.41 -10.57 -5.12
CA LEU A 109 -0.67 -10.82 -6.05
C LEU A 109 -0.07 -11.25 -7.40
N ASN A 110 -0.51 -12.39 -7.95
CA ASN A 110 -0.05 -12.86 -9.25
C ASN A 110 -0.83 -12.27 -10.43
N ALA A 111 -1.98 -11.66 -10.16
CA ALA A 111 -2.84 -11.00 -11.13
C ALA A 111 -3.56 -9.81 -10.46
N ALA A 112 -4.08 -8.90 -11.28
CA ALA A 112 -4.88 -7.79 -10.76
C ALA A 112 -6.17 -8.32 -10.10
N ALA A 113 -6.44 -7.89 -8.86
CA ALA A 113 -7.55 -8.38 -8.07
C ALA A 113 -8.09 -7.31 -7.11
N ASP A 114 -9.37 -7.45 -6.74
CA ASP A 114 -9.97 -6.70 -5.64
C ASP A 114 -9.45 -7.24 -4.31
N VAL A 115 -8.59 -6.46 -3.67
CA VAL A 115 -7.93 -6.78 -2.41
C VAL A 115 -8.70 -6.20 -1.24
N LYS A 116 -8.77 -6.99 -0.17
CA LYS A 116 -9.29 -6.58 1.12
C LYS A 116 -8.47 -7.19 2.25
N LEU A 117 -7.70 -6.36 2.94
CA LEU A 117 -6.91 -6.74 4.12
C LEU A 117 -7.52 -6.12 5.37
N VAL A 118 -8.10 -6.98 6.22
CA VAL A 118 -8.86 -6.55 7.40
C VAL A 118 -8.30 -7.20 8.65
N VAL A 119 -8.15 -6.40 9.70
CA VAL A 119 -7.79 -6.86 11.05
C VAL A 119 -9.05 -7.12 11.86
N TYR A 120 -9.04 -8.21 12.63
CA TYR A 120 -10.10 -8.67 13.50
C TYR A 120 -9.57 -8.96 14.91
N ASN A 121 -10.40 -8.80 15.92
CA ASN A 121 -10.11 -9.31 17.26
C ASN A 121 -10.59 -10.78 17.41
N ILE A 122 -10.39 -11.34 18.61
CA ILE A 122 -10.79 -12.71 18.92
C ILE A 122 -12.30 -12.98 18.83
N THR A 123 -13.15 -11.94 18.91
CA THR A 123 -14.61 -12.07 18.78
C THR A 123 -15.07 -11.94 17.33
N GLY A 124 -14.15 -11.75 16.38
CA GLY A 124 -14.45 -11.58 14.96
C GLY A 124 -14.93 -10.17 14.60
N GLN A 125 -14.83 -9.21 15.53
CA GLN A 125 -15.13 -7.81 15.23
C GLN A 125 -14.00 -7.22 14.36
N LYS A 126 -14.39 -6.44 13.35
CA LYS A 126 -13.44 -5.71 12.49
C LYS A 126 -12.81 -4.57 13.29
N ILE A 127 -11.50 -4.60 13.37
CA ILE A 127 -10.70 -3.63 14.11
C ILE A 127 -10.11 -2.57 13.19
N ALA A 128 -9.61 -2.96 12.01
CA ALA A 128 -9.03 -2.04 11.04
C ALA A 128 -9.19 -2.58 9.61
N LEU A 129 -9.25 -1.68 8.63
CA LEU A 129 -9.10 -1.97 7.21
C LEU A 129 -7.74 -1.40 6.78
N LEU A 130 -6.80 -2.25 6.40
CA LEU A 130 -5.42 -1.85 6.07
C LEU A 130 -5.19 -1.69 4.58
N ALA A 131 -5.90 -2.47 3.76
CA ALA A 131 -5.88 -2.34 2.31
C ALA A 131 -7.26 -2.66 1.75
N GLY A 132 -7.70 -1.89 0.77
CA GLY A 132 -9.00 -2.04 0.14
C GLY A 132 -9.02 -1.42 -1.25
N GLY A 133 -9.51 -2.17 -2.24
CA GLY A 133 -9.65 -1.69 -3.61
C GLY A 133 -9.04 -2.64 -4.62
N ARG A 134 -8.88 -2.19 -5.86
CA ARG A 134 -8.29 -3.00 -6.93
C ARG A 134 -6.79 -2.76 -7.02
N TYR A 135 -6.03 -3.84 -6.93
CA TYR A 135 -4.56 -3.83 -6.97
C TYR A 135 -4.12 -4.57 -8.23
N ARG A 136 -2.96 -4.21 -8.78
CA ARG A 136 -2.32 -4.91 -9.91
C ARG A 136 -1.53 -6.13 -9.40
N ALA A 137 -1.00 -6.94 -10.31
CA ALA A 137 -0.06 -7.97 -9.90
C ALA A 137 1.21 -7.32 -9.34
N GLY A 138 1.76 -7.88 -8.26
CA GLY A 138 2.92 -7.30 -7.58
C GLY A 138 3.03 -7.67 -6.11
N ASN A 139 4.06 -7.13 -5.46
CA ASN A 139 4.31 -7.28 -4.03
C ASN A 139 3.92 -5.99 -3.29
N TYR A 140 3.24 -6.15 -2.16
CA TYR A 140 2.71 -5.06 -1.35
C TYR A 140 3.07 -5.25 0.13
N SER A 141 3.24 -4.16 0.84
CA SER A 141 3.49 -4.13 2.28
C SER A 141 2.67 -2.99 2.89
N VAL A 142 1.88 -3.29 3.91
CA VAL A 142 1.08 -2.28 4.64
C VAL A 142 1.46 -2.27 6.11
N GLN A 143 1.38 -1.10 6.74
CA GLN A 143 1.67 -0.95 8.16
C GLN A 143 0.38 -0.93 8.98
N TRP A 144 0.41 -1.58 10.13
CA TRP A 144 -0.62 -1.40 11.16
C TRP A 144 0.03 -0.87 12.45
N ASP A 145 -0.48 0.24 12.95
CA ASP A 145 -0.01 0.96 14.14
C ASP A 145 -0.81 0.62 15.41
N GLY A 146 -1.68 -0.40 15.35
CA GLY A 146 -2.54 -0.78 16.46
C GLY A 146 -3.78 0.10 16.61
N ARG A 147 -4.05 1.07 15.72
CA ARG A 147 -5.30 1.84 15.79
C ARG A 147 -6.51 1.05 15.32
N MET A 148 -7.63 1.29 15.99
CA MET A 148 -8.94 0.78 15.62
C MET A 148 -9.68 1.77 14.71
N LEU A 149 -10.73 1.29 14.04
CA LEU A 149 -11.63 2.14 13.24
C LEU A 149 -12.29 3.28 14.05
N SER A 150 -12.36 3.17 15.38
CA SER A 150 -12.83 4.25 16.26
C SER A 150 -11.83 5.39 16.43
N GLY A 151 -10.59 5.22 15.97
CA GLY A 151 -9.47 6.15 16.19
C GLY A 151 -8.72 5.90 17.50
N GLU A 152 -9.24 5.05 18.38
CA GLU A 152 -8.61 4.65 19.63
C GLU A 152 -7.55 3.55 19.40
N ASP A 153 -6.60 3.44 20.34
CA ASP A 153 -5.62 2.36 20.32
C ASP A 153 -6.29 1.04 20.70
N ALA A 154 -5.98 -0.02 19.96
CA ALA A 154 -6.42 -1.36 20.29
C ALA A 154 -5.79 -1.82 21.62
N PRO A 155 -6.49 -2.61 22.45
CA PRO A 155 -5.86 -3.19 23.64
C PRO A 155 -4.77 -4.20 23.29
N SER A 156 -3.78 -4.40 24.16
CA SER A 156 -2.80 -5.49 24.01
C SER A 156 -3.52 -6.84 23.92
N GLY A 157 -3.14 -7.67 22.95
CA GLY A 157 -3.84 -8.93 22.72
C GLY A 157 -3.57 -9.58 21.38
N ILE A 158 -4.31 -10.67 21.14
CA ILE A 158 -4.24 -11.44 19.90
C ILE A 158 -5.21 -10.84 18.89
N TYR A 159 -4.71 -10.63 17.68
CA TYR A 159 -5.48 -10.16 16.54
C TYR A 159 -5.27 -11.10 15.34
N PHE A 160 -6.22 -11.08 14.42
CA PHE A 160 -6.16 -11.83 13.18
C PHE A 160 -6.24 -10.86 12.02
N TYR A 161 -5.45 -11.05 10.98
CA TYR A 161 -5.58 -10.30 9.74
C TYR A 161 -5.90 -11.25 8.60
N ARG A 162 -6.88 -10.84 7.77
CA ARG A 162 -7.36 -11.62 6.65
C ARG A 162 -7.18 -10.85 5.35
N LEU A 163 -6.47 -11.44 4.41
CA LEU A 163 -6.39 -11.01 3.02
C LEU A 163 -7.45 -11.75 2.20
N THR A 164 -8.21 -11.01 1.41
CA THR A 164 -9.09 -11.55 0.36
C THR A 164 -8.66 -10.90 -0.95
N ALA A 165 -8.37 -11.70 -1.98
CA ALA A 165 -7.94 -11.23 -3.30
C ALA A 165 -8.49 -12.17 -4.37
N GLY A 166 -9.58 -11.78 -5.03
CA GLY A 166 -10.33 -12.68 -5.92
C GLY A 166 -10.80 -13.94 -5.17
N GLU A 167 -10.43 -15.13 -5.68
CA GLU A 167 -10.71 -16.43 -5.06
C GLU A 167 -9.78 -16.76 -3.88
N TYR A 168 -8.67 -16.04 -3.72
CA TYR A 168 -7.73 -16.28 -2.62
C TYR A 168 -8.25 -15.69 -1.31
N SER A 169 -8.19 -16.49 -0.24
CA SER A 169 -8.37 -16.01 1.13
C SER A 169 -7.30 -16.58 2.05
N GLY A 170 -6.53 -15.70 2.69
CA GLY A 170 -5.51 -16.04 3.66
C GLY A 170 -5.78 -15.37 4.99
N CYS A 171 -5.56 -16.08 6.10
CA CYS A 171 -5.71 -15.56 7.45
C CYS A 171 -4.47 -15.89 8.28
N ARG A 172 -4.01 -14.92 9.08
CA ARG A 172 -2.87 -15.10 10.00
C ARG A 172 -3.14 -14.37 11.31
N LYS A 173 -2.45 -14.80 12.37
CA LYS A 173 -2.55 -14.22 13.71
C LYS A 173 -1.34 -13.34 14.03
N MET A 174 -1.54 -12.33 14.84
CA MET A 174 -0.50 -11.44 15.37
C MET A 174 -0.73 -11.13 16.85
N LEU A 175 0.35 -10.84 17.57
CA LEU A 175 0.32 -10.44 18.97
C LEU A 175 0.75 -8.97 19.09
N TYR A 176 -0.18 -8.12 19.54
CA TYR A 176 0.08 -6.71 19.83
C TYR A 176 0.38 -6.51 21.31
N LEU A 177 1.46 -5.80 21.59
CA LEU A 177 1.91 -5.44 22.92
C LEU A 177 2.00 -3.91 23.02
N LYS A 178 1.20 -3.32 23.90
CA LYS A 178 1.31 -1.92 24.34
C LYS A 178 2.02 -1.85 25.69
#